data_AF-A0A7S1JAY6-F1
#
_entry.id   AF-A0A7S1JAY6-F1
#
_cell.length_a   1.000
_cell.length_b   1.000
_cell.length_c   1.000
_cell.angle_alpha   90.00
_cell.angle_beta   90.00
_cell.angle_gamma   90.00
#
_symmetry.space_group_name_H-M   'P 1'
#
loop_
_entity.id
_entity.type
_entity.pdbx_description
1 polymer ?
#
loop_
_entity_poly.entity_id
_entity_poly.type
_entity_poly.pdbx_seq_one_letter_code
_entity_poly.pdbx_strand_id
1 'polypeptide(L)'
;DKLLAQDKRVHDLACHRERQRLLGRRVMEELVDTWGEKIGHKMHKNDILNSMEANIKEMAFAVSGDVVNAAEVDMDWDECPPVAFGHKMKAYFKVDGVNLTGSTYGNCPVPVLNARYKWEIENQLDPVLWRFRTLDFRRTVALNKMCKIIQADPSDVHFIMNTRIGISTILMSQAWHVGDKIFLLSCEFGCTVAAAKYCAAQHGLEIVYADVLFPCTDDQLLRCVEQKL
;
A
#
# COMPACT_ATOMS: atom_id res chain seq x y z
N ASP A 1 6.03 32.87 38.45
CA ASP A 1 4.68 32.59 37.91
C ASP A 1 4.65 31.68 36.68
N LYS A 2 5.33 32.01 35.57
CA LYS A 2 5.32 31.15 34.36
C LYS A 2 5.98 29.77 34.56
N LEU A 3 7.08 29.69 35.32
CA LEU A 3 7.77 28.43 35.66
C LEU A 3 6.91 27.51 36.55
N LEU A 4 6.27 28.06 37.59
CA LEU A 4 5.34 27.33 38.47
C LEU A 4 4.10 26.80 37.72
N ALA A 5 3.60 27.55 36.74
CA ALA A 5 2.48 27.13 35.90
C ALA A 5 2.85 26.02 34.90
N GLN A 6 4.13 25.94 34.51
CA GLN A 6 4.67 24.91 33.63
C GLN A 6 4.89 23.60 34.40
N ASP A 7 5.40 23.69 35.62
CA ASP A 7 5.63 22.55 36.54
C ASP A 7 4.31 21.87 36.95
N LYS A 8 3.29 22.67 37.25
CA LYS A 8 1.94 22.16 37.59
C LYS A 8 1.29 21.40 36.42
N ARG A 9 1.45 21.87 35.17
CA ARG A 9 0.94 21.16 33.98
C ARG A 9 1.67 19.84 33.74
N VAL A 10 2.98 19.79 33.95
CA VAL A 10 3.77 18.55 33.81
C VAL A 10 3.35 17.53 34.86
N HIS A 11 3.12 17.96 36.10
CA HIS A 11 2.61 17.11 37.17
C HIS A 11 1.20 16.58 36.89
N ASP A 12 0.28 17.43 36.42
CA ASP A 12 -1.09 17.05 36.10
C ASP A 12 -1.14 16.05 34.93
N LEU A 13 -0.27 16.21 33.92
CA LEU A 13 -0.11 15.26 32.80
C LEU A 13 0.43 13.91 33.27
N ALA A 14 1.41 13.89 34.18
CA ALA A 14 1.94 12.65 34.75
C ALA A 14 0.88 11.91 35.57
N CYS A 15 0.12 12.63 36.39
CA CYS A 15 -1.01 12.08 37.15
C CYS A 15 -2.13 11.54 36.25
N HIS A 16 -2.40 12.19 35.12
CA HIS A 16 -3.38 11.72 34.15
C HIS A 16 -2.91 10.43 33.46
N ARG A 17 -1.64 10.35 33.06
CA ARG A 17 -1.04 9.16 32.44
C ARG A 17 -1.08 7.95 33.36
N GLU A 18 -0.73 8.11 34.64
CA GLU A 18 -0.76 7.00 35.59
C GLU A 18 -2.19 6.51 35.87
N ARG A 19 -3.17 7.42 35.93
CA ARG A 19 -4.59 7.04 36.04
C ARG A 19 -5.06 6.23 34.83
N GLN A 20 -4.71 6.63 33.61
CA GLN A 20 -5.05 5.87 32.41
C GLN A 20 -4.38 4.49 32.37
N ARG A 21 -3.12 4.40 32.83
CA ARG A 21 -2.39 3.11 32.95
C ARG A 21 -3.09 2.15 33.90
N LEU A 22 -3.49 2.63 35.08
CA LEU A 22 -4.19 1.82 36.08
C LEU A 22 -5.58 1.40 35.60
N LEU A 23 -6.30 2.28 34.91
CA LEU A 23 -7.59 1.97 34.32
C LEU A 23 -7.47 0.90 33.24
N GLY A 24 -6.51 1.04 32.34
CA GLY A 24 -6.22 0.06 31.29
C GLY A 24 -5.87 -1.31 31.87
N ARG A 25 -4.99 -1.36 32.88
CA ARG A 25 -4.63 -2.61 33.57
C ARG A 25 -5.84 -3.32 34.16
N ARG A 26 -6.72 -2.57 34.81
CA ARG A 26 -7.94 -3.11 35.42
C ARG A 26 -8.91 -3.72 34.39
N VAL A 27 -9.09 -3.05 33.25
CA VAL A 27 -9.90 -3.57 32.14
C VAL A 27 -9.30 -4.87 31.58
N MET A 28 -7.97 -4.94 31.46
CA MET A 28 -7.29 -6.15 31.00
C MET A 28 -7.40 -7.30 32.02
N GLU A 29 -7.29 -7.01 33.32
CA GLU A 29 -7.53 -7.99 34.38
C GLU A 29 -8.95 -8.58 34.31
N GLU A 30 -9.96 -7.72 34.14
CA GLU A 30 -11.36 -8.14 33.99
C GLU A 30 -11.59 -9.00 32.73
N LEU A 31 -10.97 -8.63 31.61
CA LEU A 31 -11.03 -9.40 30.36
C LEU A 31 -10.36 -10.79 30.51
N VAL A 32 -9.20 -10.84 31.15
CA VAL A 32 -8.45 -12.09 31.37
C VAL A 32 -9.20 -13.00 32.34
N ASP A 33 -9.85 -12.47 33.37
CA ASP A 33 -10.68 -13.28 34.27
C ASP A 33 -11.91 -13.84 33.54
N THR A 34 -12.60 -13.00 32.77
CA THR A 34 -13.77 -13.40 31.96
C THR A 34 -13.41 -14.45 30.91
N TRP A 35 -12.22 -14.33 30.30
CA TRP A 35 -11.73 -15.29 29.32
C TRP A 35 -11.19 -16.56 29.98
N GLY A 36 -10.44 -16.45 31.08
CA GLY A 36 -9.83 -17.57 31.80
C GLY A 36 -10.83 -18.63 32.25
N GLU A 37 -12.02 -18.20 32.69
CA GLU A 37 -13.15 -19.09 32.99
C GLU A 37 -13.63 -19.90 31.77
N LYS A 38 -13.49 -19.35 30.55
CA LYS A 38 -13.94 -19.98 29.30
C LYS A 38 -12.89 -20.86 28.61
N ILE A 39 -11.59 -20.56 28.74
CA ILE A 39 -10.53 -21.27 28.00
C ILE A 39 -9.84 -22.38 28.82
N GLY A 40 -10.19 -22.55 30.10
CA GLY A 40 -9.66 -23.60 30.96
C GLY A 40 -8.15 -23.49 31.17
N HIS A 41 -7.72 -22.57 32.04
CA HIS A 41 -6.38 -22.44 32.66
C HIS A 41 -5.17 -23.12 31.98
N LYS A 42 -4.90 -22.83 30.70
CA LYS A 42 -3.65 -23.27 30.02
C LYS A 42 -2.49 -22.29 30.13
N MET A 43 -2.75 -21.05 30.54
CA MET A 43 -1.73 -20.01 30.73
C MET A 43 -1.96 -19.28 32.07
N HIS A 44 -0.88 -18.89 32.74
CA HIS A 44 -0.95 -18.18 34.02
C HIS A 44 -1.39 -16.72 33.81
N LYS A 45 -2.30 -16.22 34.65
CA LYS A 45 -2.90 -14.87 34.52
C LYS A 45 -1.84 -13.77 34.38
N ASN A 46 -0.77 -13.85 35.17
CA ASN A 46 0.31 -12.86 35.13
C ASN A 46 1.08 -12.88 33.79
N ASP A 47 1.18 -14.01 33.10
CA ASP A 47 1.88 -14.09 31.81
C ASP A 47 1.04 -13.43 30.71
N ILE A 48 -0.28 -13.62 30.76
CA ILE A 48 -1.22 -12.96 29.85
C ILE A 48 -1.21 -11.45 30.09
N LEU A 49 -1.28 -11.02 31.35
CA LEU A 49 -1.22 -9.60 31.71
C LEU A 49 0.11 -8.96 31.36
N ASN A 50 1.23 -9.65 31.60
CA ASN A 50 2.55 -9.14 31.22
C ASN A 50 2.70 -9.03 29.69
N SER A 51 2.19 -9.99 28.93
CA SER A 51 2.17 -9.93 27.46
C SER A 51 1.28 -8.80 26.95
N MET A 52 0.08 -8.64 27.51
CA MET A 52 -0.84 -7.56 27.19
C MET A 52 -0.28 -6.19 27.57
N GLU A 53 0.34 -6.05 28.74
CA GLU A 53 1.01 -4.83 29.18
C GLU A 53 2.24 -4.51 28.34
N ALA A 54 3.00 -5.51 27.90
CA ALA A 54 4.11 -5.32 26.96
C ALA A 54 3.58 -4.77 25.62
N ASN A 55 2.54 -5.40 25.06
CA ASN A 55 1.89 -4.95 23.82
C ASN A 55 1.29 -3.55 23.94
N ILE A 56 0.66 -3.23 25.08
CA ILE A 56 0.08 -1.89 25.35
C ILE A 56 1.18 -0.86 25.59
N LYS A 57 2.27 -1.20 26.29
CA LYS A 57 3.41 -0.29 26.50
C LYS A 57 4.12 -0.02 25.18
N GLU A 58 4.33 -1.03 24.34
CA GLU A 58 4.87 -0.83 22.99
C GLU A 58 3.91 -0.02 22.11
N MET A 59 2.60 -0.26 22.14
CA MET A 59 1.62 0.60 21.47
C MET A 59 1.61 2.04 21.99
N ALA A 60 1.66 2.25 23.32
CA ALA A 60 1.56 3.57 23.94
C ALA A 60 2.87 4.36 23.79
N PHE A 61 4.03 3.71 23.90
CA PHE A 61 5.31 4.31 23.51
C PHE A 61 5.40 4.49 22.00
N ALA A 62 4.78 3.66 21.16
CA ALA A 62 4.68 3.89 19.71
C ALA A 62 3.73 5.06 19.36
N VAL A 63 2.80 5.44 20.25
CA VAL A 63 1.94 6.63 20.05
C VAL A 63 2.69 7.95 20.28
N SER A 64 3.77 7.94 21.06
CA SER A 64 4.59 9.14 21.32
C SER A 64 6.07 8.98 21.01
N GLY A 65 6.48 7.87 20.43
CA GLY A 65 7.86 7.46 20.21
C GLY A 65 8.20 7.54 18.73
N ASP A 66 9.34 8.16 18.48
CA ASP A 66 9.91 8.39 17.16
C ASP A 66 9.82 7.17 16.23
N VAL A 67 9.62 7.45 14.93
CA VAL A 67 9.79 6.52 13.79
C VAL A 67 11.20 5.87 13.77
N VAL A 68 12.11 6.32 14.65
CA VAL A 68 13.53 6.00 14.75
C VAL A 68 13.82 4.50 14.97
N ASN A 69 12.90 3.70 15.49
CA ASN A 69 13.09 2.25 15.64
C ASN A 69 12.32 1.39 14.62
N ALA A 70 11.57 2.00 13.71
CA ALA A 70 11.12 1.30 12.51
C ALA A 70 12.34 1.12 11.62
N ALA A 71 13.14 0.10 11.90
CA ALA A 71 14.26 -0.25 11.04
C ALA A 71 13.71 -0.36 9.61
N GLU A 72 14.25 0.44 8.70
CA GLU A 72 14.08 0.15 7.29
C GLU A 72 14.61 -1.29 7.14
N VAL A 73 13.82 -2.18 6.54
CA VAL A 73 14.40 -3.43 6.05
C VAL A 73 15.28 -3.00 4.91
N ASP A 74 16.53 -2.70 5.27
CA ASP A 74 17.55 -2.37 4.31
C ASP A 74 17.81 -3.65 3.54
N MET A 75 17.26 -3.65 2.34
CA MET A 75 17.55 -4.68 1.38
C MET A 75 18.93 -4.34 0.85
N ASP A 76 19.94 -5.11 1.28
CA ASP A 76 21.26 -5.05 0.66
C ASP A 76 21.11 -5.47 -0.81
N TRP A 77 20.87 -4.48 -1.67
CA TRP A 77 20.74 -4.69 -3.11
C TRP A 77 22.11 -4.92 -3.75
N ASP A 78 23.22 -4.67 -3.03
CA ASP A 78 24.56 -4.96 -3.51
C ASP A 78 24.85 -6.47 -3.51
N GLU A 79 24.10 -7.26 -2.72
CA GLU A 79 24.05 -8.73 -2.87
C GLU A 79 23.49 -9.18 -4.23
N CYS A 80 22.86 -8.26 -4.98
CA CYS A 80 22.21 -8.52 -6.26
C CYS A 80 22.75 -7.60 -7.36
N PRO A 81 24.03 -7.77 -7.76
CA PRO A 81 24.69 -6.85 -8.67
C PRO A 81 23.97 -6.78 -10.03
N PRO A 82 24.06 -5.65 -10.76
CA PRO A 82 23.52 -5.55 -12.10
C PRO A 82 24.04 -6.66 -13.01
N VAL A 83 23.13 -7.35 -13.68
CA VAL A 83 23.48 -8.42 -14.64
C VAL A 83 23.20 -7.95 -16.04
N ALA A 84 24.11 -8.30 -16.96
CA ALA A 84 23.90 -8.06 -18.38
C ALA A 84 22.58 -8.69 -18.86
N PHE A 85 21.87 -7.98 -19.74
CA PHE A 85 20.64 -8.47 -20.36
C PHE A 85 20.84 -9.81 -21.11
N GLY A 86 19.73 -10.50 -21.39
CA GLY A 86 19.72 -11.78 -22.10
C GLY A 86 19.79 -12.99 -21.15
N HIS A 87 20.36 -14.10 -21.61
CA HIS A 87 20.35 -15.37 -20.87
C HIS A 87 20.95 -15.28 -19.46
N LYS A 88 21.94 -14.40 -19.24
CA LYS A 88 22.55 -14.19 -17.91
C LYS A 88 21.53 -13.69 -16.88
N MET A 89 20.62 -12.81 -17.29
CA MET A 89 19.58 -12.26 -16.42
C MET A 89 18.52 -13.31 -16.02
N LYS A 90 18.39 -14.43 -16.76
CA LYS A 90 17.46 -15.52 -16.41
C LYS A 90 17.71 -16.10 -15.02
N ALA A 91 18.96 -16.07 -14.53
CA ALA A 91 19.32 -16.55 -13.19
C ALA A 91 18.54 -15.84 -12.07
N TYR A 92 18.01 -14.64 -12.34
CA TYR A 92 17.23 -13.86 -11.38
C TYR A 92 15.76 -14.24 -11.36
N PHE A 93 15.30 -15.18 -12.20
CA PHE A 93 13.89 -15.55 -12.28
C PHE A 93 13.70 -17.05 -12.04
N LYS A 94 12.67 -17.41 -11.28
CA LYS A 94 12.24 -18.81 -11.12
C LYS A 94 11.30 -19.19 -12.26
N VAL A 95 11.84 -19.30 -13.47
CA VAL A 95 11.10 -19.67 -14.69
C VAL A 95 11.64 -20.97 -15.22
N ASP A 96 10.76 -21.96 -15.35
CA ASP A 96 11.05 -23.19 -16.07
C ASP A 96 10.92 -22.96 -17.59
N GLY A 97 11.88 -23.42 -18.37
CA GLY A 97 11.88 -23.26 -19.83
C GLY A 97 11.95 -21.80 -20.32
N VAL A 98 11.31 -21.54 -21.47
CA VAL A 98 11.27 -20.23 -22.13
C VAL A 98 9.87 -19.65 -21.96
N ASN A 99 9.75 -18.51 -21.26
CA ASN A 99 8.48 -17.80 -21.12
C ASN A 99 8.35 -16.75 -22.22
N LEU A 100 7.47 -16.99 -23.20
CA LEU A 100 7.15 -16.06 -24.29
C LEU A 100 5.93 -15.16 -24.00
N THR A 101 5.27 -15.36 -22.86
CA THR A 101 4.05 -14.65 -22.46
C THR A 101 4.27 -13.76 -21.24
N GLY A 102 5.51 -13.37 -20.97
CA GLY A 102 5.89 -12.58 -19.78
C GLY A 102 5.14 -11.25 -19.65
N SER A 103 4.62 -10.70 -20.75
CA SER A 103 3.81 -9.48 -20.78
C SER A 103 2.43 -9.60 -20.12
N THR A 104 1.93 -10.81 -19.85
CA THR A 104 0.59 -11.04 -19.28
C THR A 104 0.54 -10.77 -17.78
N TYR A 105 1.41 -11.41 -17.00
CA TYR A 105 1.45 -11.32 -15.54
C TYR A 105 2.86 -11.07 -14.97
N GLY A 106 3.90 -11.14 -15.80
CA GLY A 106 5.30 -10.99 -15.37
C GLY A 106 5.81 -12.12 -14.48
N ASN A 107 7.13 -12.28 -14.42
CA ASN A 107 7.79 -13.04 -13.36
C ASN A 107 8.52 -12.06 -12.46
N CYS A 108 8.38 -12.22 -11.14
CA CYS A 108 9.08 -11.39 -10.18
C CYS A 108 10.53 -11.89 -10.02
N PRO A 109 11.55 -11.01 -10.07
CA PRO A 109 12.92 -11.40 -9.79
C PRO A 109 13.09 -11.96 -8.37
N VAL A 110 13.94 -12.96 -8.20
CA VAL A 110 14.28 -13.60 -6.91
C VAL A 110 14.68 -12.59 -5.83
N PRO A 111 15.51 -11.56 -6.10
CA PRO A 111 15.83 -10.56 -5.09
C PRO A 111 14.59 -9.81 -4.57
N VAL A 112 13.64 -9.50 -5.45
CA VAL A 112 12.39 -8.83 -5.10
C VAL A 112 11.47 -9.77 -4.31
N LEU A 113 11.44 -11.07 -4.65
CA LEU A 113 10.73 -12.08 -3.86
C LEU A 113 11.30 -12.21 -2.43
N ASN A 114 12.63 -12.20 -2.29
CA ASN A 114 13.30 -12.23 -1.00
C ASN A 114 12.97 -10.97 -0.17
N ALA A 115 12.96 -9.79 -0.79
CA ALA A 115 12.54 -8.55 -0.15
C ALA A 115 11.11 -8.63 0.37
N ARG A 116 10.18 -9.07 -0.48
CA ARG A 116 8.78 -9.26 -0.11
C ARG A 116 8.64 -10.23 1.06
N TYR A 117 9.39 -11.32 1.06
CA TYR A 117 9.36 -12.29 2.16
C TYR A 117 9.86 -11.71 3.49
N LYS A 118 10.95 -10.94 3.48
CA LYS A 118 11.43 -10.24 4.68
C LYS A 118 10.37 -9.29 5.25
N TRP A 119 9.70 -8.51 4.39
CA TRP A 119 8.60 -7.63 4.79
C TRP A 119 7.39 -8.40 5.33
N GLU A 120 7.05 -9.55 4.75
CA GLU A 120 5.97 -10.39 5.26
C GLU A 120 6.28 -10.86 6.68
N ILE A 121 7.49 -11.37 6.92
CA ILE A 121 7.91 -11.80 8.26
C ILE A 121 7.84 -10.64 9.25
N GLU A 122 8.33 -9.46 8.89
CA GLU A 122 8.27 -8.29 9.76
C GLU A 122 6.83 -7.86 10.08
N ASN A 123 5.95 -7.86 9.07
CA ASN A 123 4.52 -7.61 9.28
C ASN A 123 3.89 -8.62 10.25
N GLN A 124 4.30 -9.90 10.21
CA GLN A 124 3.78 -10.92 11.13
C GLN A 124 4.34 -10.80 12.55
N LEU A 125 5.49 -10.15 12.75
CA LEU A 125 6.05 -9.92 14.10
C LEU A 125 5.22 -8.89 14.87
N ASP A 126 4.79 -7.81 14.23
CA ASP A 126 3.87 -6.82 14.79
C ASP A 126 3.02 -6.14 13.70
N PRO A 127 1.83 -6.68 13.36
CA PRO A 127 1.00 -6.16 12.30
C PRO A 127 0.38 -4.79 12.63
N VAL A 128 0.27 -4.44 13.92
CA VAL A 128 -0.25 -3.14 14.35
C VAL A 128 0.80 -2.07 14.10
N LEU A 129 2.03 -2.29 14.56
CA LEU A 129 3.15 -1.38 14.29
C LEU A 129 3.40 -1.27 12.78
N TRP A 130 3.36 -2.39 12.07
CA TRP A 130 3.44 -2.41 10.61
C TRP A 130 2.40 -1.48 9.98
N ARG A 131 1.11 -1.71 10.29
CA ARG A 131 0.01 -0.98 9.67
C ARG A 131 -0.02 0.50 10.03
N PHE A 132 0.15 0.85 11.29
CA PHE A 132 -0.17 2.19 11.80
C PHE A 132 1.05 3.12 11.96
N ARG A 133 2.28 2.60 11.91
CA ARG A 133 3.49 3.42 12.12
C ARG A 133 4.45 3.42 10.95
N THR A 134 4.60 2.29 10.28
CA THR A 134 5.74 2.08 9.37
C THR A 134 5.32 2.01 7.91
N LEU A 135 4.08 1.58 7.62
CA LEU A 135 3.58 1.45 6.25
C LEU A 135 3.61 2.78 5.47
N ASP A 136 3.14 3.89 6.06
CA ASP A 136 3.10 5.18 5.37
C ASP A 136 4.50 5.73 5.07
N PHE A 137 5.45 5.55 5.99
CA PHE A 137 6.85 5.89 5.76
C PHE A 137 7.44 5.05 4.61
N ARG A 138 7.29 3.72 4.67
CA ARG A 138 7.80 2.80 3.63
C ARG A 138 7.18 3.10 2.27
N ARG A 139 5.88 3.38 2.24
CA ARG A 139 5.14 3.79 1.06
C ARG A 139 5.70 5.08 0.48
N THR A 140 5.96 6.08 1.32
CA THR A 140 6.53 7.37 0.90
C THR A 140 7.93 7.19 0.30
N VAL A 141 8.78 6.38 0.93
CA VAL A 141 10.13 6.07 0.40
C VAL A 141 10.03 5.37 -0.96
N ALA A 142 9.19 4.34 -1.08
CA ALA A 142 8.99 3.60 -2.32
C ALA A 142 8.42 4.50 -3.44
N LEU A 143 7.45 5.36 -3.10
CA LEU A 143 6.84 6.31 -4.01
C LEU A 143 7.87 7.34 -4.51
N ASN A 144 8.68 7.91 -3.62
CA ASN A 144 9.75 8.84 -4.00
C ASN A 144 10.80 8.18 -4.91
N LYS A 145 11.17 6.92 -4.66
CA LYS A 145 12.06 6.15 -5.54
C LYS A 145 11.42 5.94 -6.92
N MET A 146 10.14 5.59 -6.98
CA MET A 146 9.39 5.43 -8.24
C MET A 146 9.29 6.74 -9.02
N CYS A 147 8.94 7.84 -8.36
CA CYS A 147 8.77 9.17 -8.96
C CYS A 147 10.06 9.66 -9.64
N LYS A 148 11.23 9.35 -9.06
CA LYS A 148 12.53 9.63 -9.70
C LYS A 148 12.72 8.86 -11.02
N ILE A 149 12.22 7.62 -11.11
CA ILE A 149 12.33 6.79 -12.31
C ILE A 149 11.41 7.31 -13.43
N ILE A 150 10.17 7.65 -13.08
CA ILE A 150 9.16 8.11 -14.06
C ILE A 150 9.15 9.63 -14.25
N GLN A 151 10.04 10.36 -13.57
CA GLN A 151 10.16 11.82 -13.61
C GLN A 151 8.85 12.56 -13.30
N ALA A 152 8.14 12.13 -12.25
CA ALA A 152 6.88 12.72 -11.81
C ALA A 152 6.99 13.39 -10.43
N ASP A 153 6.09 14.33 -10.12
CA ASP A 153 5.94 14.88 -8.77
C ASP A 153 5.32 13.82 -7.84
N PRO A 154 5.85 13.61 -6.62
CA PRO A 154 5.26 12.69 -5.64
C PRO A 154 3.78 12.93 -5.33
N SER A 155 3.28 14.15 -5.48
CA SER A 155 1.87 14.49 -5.28
C SER A 155 0.94 14.02 -6.41
N ASP A 156 1.49 13.72 -7.58
CA ASP A 156 0.74 13.24 -8.77
C ASP A 156 0.70 11.70 -8.88
N VAL A 157 1.35 10.98 -7.96
CA VAL A 157 1.53 9.53 -8.05
C VAL A 157 0.87 8.83 -6.86
N HIS A 158 0.18 7.73 -7.13
CA HIS A 158 -0.44 6.91 -6.09
C HIS A 158 -0.29 5.42 -6.38
N PHE A 159 -0.08 4.61 -5.34
CA PHE A 159 -0.12 3.15 -5.46
C PHE A 159 -1.56 2.66 -5.47
N ILE A 160 -1.90 1.91 -6.52
CA ILE A 160 -3.17 1.22 -6.69
C ILE A 160 -2.90 -0.27 -6.90
N MET A 161 -3.92 -1.10 -6.65
CA MET A 161 -3.75 -2.55 -6.68
C MET A 161 -3.43 -3.10 -8.09
N ASN A 162 -4.01 -2.52 -9.13
CA ASN A 162 -3.75 -2.86 -10.53
C ASN A 162 -4.36 -1.81 -11.47
N THR A 163 -3.98 -1.88 -12.75
CA THR A 163 -4.44 -0.95 -13.81
C THR A 163 -5.96 -0.90 -13.94
N ARG A 164 -6.65 -2.04 -13.84
CA ARG A 164 -8.12 -2.08 -13.95
C ARG A 164 -8.79 -1.23 -12.88
N ILE A 165 -8.36 -1.38 -11.62
CA ILE A 165 -8.89 -0.56 -10.52
C ILE A 165 -8.58 0.92 -10.76
N GLY A 166 -7.38 1.25 -11.24
CA GLY A 166 -7.01 2.63 -11.57
C GLY A 166 -7.94 3.28 -12.59
N ILE A 167 -8.19 2.59 -13.70
CA ILE A 167 -9.08 3.07 -14.76
C ILE A 167 -10.49 3.30 -14.22
N SER A 168 -11.03 2.33 -13.47
CA SER A 168 -12.35 2.48 -12.85
C SER A 168 -12.40 3.64 -11.86
N THR A 169 -11.36 3.82 -11.03
CA THR A 169 -11.27 4.93 -10.09
C THR A 169 -11.31 6.27 -10.82
N ILE A 170 -10.51 6.44 -11.89
CA ILE A 170 -10.49 7.68 -12.68
C ILE A 170 -11.87 7.96 -13.26
N LEU A 171 -12.44 7.02 -14.02
CA LEU A 171 -13.73 7.20 -14.70
C LEU A 171 -14.87 7.51 -13.74
N MET A 172 -14.90 6.86 -12.57
CA MET A 172 -15.95 7.06 -11.57
C MET A 172 -15.74 8.28 -10.67
N SER A 173 -14.53 8.86 -10.65
CA SER A 173 -14.22 10.07 -9.87
C SER A 173 -14.48 11.36 -10.65
N GLN A 174 -14.65 11.26 -11.97
CA GLN A 174 -14.84 12.42 -12.82
C GLN A 174 -16.24 13.03 -12.65
N ALA A 175 -16.31 14.35 -12.57
CA ALA A 175 -17.56 15.09 -12.61
C ALA A 175 -18.02 15.23 -14.07
N TRP A 176 -18.79 14.23 -14.53
CA TRP A 176 -19.35 14.21 -15.88
C TRP A 176 -20.51 15.21 -16.03
N HIS A 177 -20.57 15.85 -17.20
CA HIS A 177 -21.65 16.76 -17.58
C HIS A 177 -22.47 16.20 -18.74
N VAL A 178 -23.68 16.73 -18.91
CA VAL A 178 -24.53 16.37 -20.05
C VAL A 178 -23.82 16.76 -21.35
N GLY A 179 -23.68 15.79 -22.25
CA GLY A 179 -23.00 15.96 -23.54
C GLY A 179 -21.54 15.51 -23.54
N ASP A 180 -20.95 15.20 -22.37
CA ASP A 180 -19.64 14.59 -22.30
C ASP A 180 -19.64 13.19 -22.95
N LYS A 181 -18.50 12.81 -23.52
CA LYS A 181 -18.29 11.53 -24.20
C LYS A 181 -17.04 10.85 -23.70
N ILE A 182 -17.06 9.52 -23.70
CA ILE A 182 -15.85 8.71 -23.50
C ILE A 182 -15.33 8.29 -24.86
N PHE A 183 -14.13 8.74 -25.21
CA PHE A 183 -13.47 8.37 -26.46
C PHE A 183 -12.52 7.20 -26.24
N LEU A 184 -12.61 6.17 -27.09
CA LEU A 184 -11.77 4.97 -27.03
C LEU A 184 -11.24 4.61 -28.42
N LEU A 185 -10.07 3.96 -28.46
CA LEU A 185 -9.59 3.29 -29.67
C LEU A 185 -10.18 1.88 -29.75
N SER A 186 -10.40 1.36 -30.96
CA SER A 186 -10.94 0.00 -31.16
C SER A 186 -10.03 -1.12 -30.64
N CYS A 187 -8.74 -0.84 -30.47
CA CYS A 187 -7.74 -1.76 -29.95
C CYS A 187 -7.53 -1.65 -28.42
N GLU A 188 -8.37 -0.89 -27.73
CA GLU A 188 -8.28 -0.68 -26.29
C GLU A 188 -8.47 -2.00 -25.51
N PHE A 189 -7.82 -2.11 -24.35
CA PHE A 189 -7.89 -3.33 -23.55
C PHE A 189 -9.30 -3.56 -23.01
N GLY A 190 -9.77 -4.81 -23.05
CA GLY A 190 -11.16 -5.15 -22.72
C GLY A 190 -11.62 -4.73 -21.32
N CYS A 191 -10.70 -4.64 -20.35
CA CYS A 191 -11.05 -4.13 -19.01
C CYS A 191 -11.35 -2.62 -19.02
N THR A 192 -10.62 -1.84 -19.82
CA THR A 192 -10.89 -0.41 -20.02
C THR A 192 -12.25 -0.21 -20.67
N VAL A 193 -12.53 -0.99 -21.72
CA VAL A 193 -13.83 -0.96 -22.43
C VAL A 193 -14.98 -1.29 -21.49
N ALA A 194 -14.83 -2.30 -20.63
CA ALA A 194 -15.84 -2.66 -19.65
C ALA A 194 -16.08 -1.55 -18.62
N ALA A 195 -15.01 -0.94 -18.10
CA ALA A 195 -15.11 0.18 -17.16
C ALA A 195 -15.78 1.42 -17.80
N ALA A 196 -15.42 1.75 -19.05
CA ALA A 196 -16.04 2.83 -19.81
C ALA A 196 -17.53 2.58 -20.06
N LYS A 197 -17.92 1.37 -20.49
CA LYS A 197 -19.33 0.99 -20.67
C LYS A 197 -20.12 1.11 -19.38
N TYR A 198 -19.55 0.67 -18.27
CA TYR A 198 -20.18 0.81 -16.96
C TYR A 198 -20.38 2.28 -16.59
N CYS A 199 -19.33 3.10 -16.68
CA CYS A 199 -19.39 4.53 -16.40
C CYS A 199 -20.43 5.25 -17.30
N ALA A 200 -20.39 5.00 -18.61
CA ALA A 200 -21.34 5.57 -19.56
C ALA A 200 -22.79 5.23 -19.21
N ALA A 201 -23.07 3.98 -18.81
CA ALA A 201 -24.41 3.57 -18.39
C ALA A 201 -24.87 4.26 -17.10
N GLN A 202 -23.95 4.52 -16.14
CA GLN A 202 -24.28 5.20 -14.88
C GLN A 202 -24.54 6.71 -15.09
N HIS A 203 -23.83 7.34 -16.01
CA HIS A 203 -23.85 8.81 -16.19
C HIS A 203 -24.57 9.27 -17.46
N GLY A 204 -25.12 8.34 -18.27
CA GLY A 204 -25.81 8.65 -19.51
C GLY A 204 -24.89 9.18 -20.62
N LEU A 205 -23.63 8.71 -20.66
CA LEU A 205 -22.62 9.17 -21.61
C LEU A 205 -22.65 8.38 -22.91
N GLU A 206 -22.21 9.03 -23.99
CA GLU A 206 -21.92 8.36 -25.25
C GLU A 206 -20.48 7.83 -25.24
N ILE A 207 -20.27 6.63 -25.80
CA ILE A 207 -18.92 6.12 -26.08
C ILE A 207 -18.65 6.25 -27.58
N VAL A 208 -17.58 6.96 -27.91
CA VAL A 208 -17.11 7.15 -29.30
C VAL A 208 -15.90 6.27 -29.53
N TYR A 209 -15.89 5.53 -30.63
CA TYR A 209 -14.76 4.71 -31.04
C TYR A 209 -14.07 5.28 -32.28
N ALA A 210 -12.74 5.29 -32.24
CA ALA A 210 -11.89 5.42 -33.42
C ALA A 210 -11.32 4.04 -33.80
N ASP A 211 -11.63 3.61 -35.02
CA ASP A 211 -11.21 2.30 -35.52
C ASP A 211 -9.76 2.34 -36.00
N VAL A 212 -8.87 1.76 -35.19
CA VAL A 212 -7.45 1.62 -35.52
C VAL A 212 -7.21 0.29 -36.21
N LEU A 213 -6.66 0.34 -37.43
CA LEU A 213 -6.27 -0.83 -38.21
C LEU A 213 -4.75 -0.97 -38.22
N PHE A 214 -4.25 -2.09 -37.69
CA PHE A 214 -2.81 -2.36 -37.66
C PHE A 214 -2.34 -3.20 -38.87
N PRO A 215 -1.10 -3.00 -39.35
CA PRO A 215 -0.16 -1.94 -38.93
C PRO A 215 -0.57 -0.56 -39.48
N CYS A 216 -0.33 0.50 -38.70
CA CYS A 216 -0.54 1.89 -39.11
C CYS A 216 0.65 2.79 -38.77
N THR A 217 0.82 3.88 -39.51
CA THR A 217 1.76 4.95 -39.16
C THR A 217 1.16 5.92 -38.14
N ASP A 218 2.00 6.73 -37.50
CA ASP A 218 1.56 7.78 -36.58
C ASP A 218 0.59 8.75 -37.26
N ASP A 219 0.86 9.18 -38.49
CA ASP A 219 -0.05 10.03 -39.28
C ASP A 219 -1.41 9.38 -39.55
N GLN A 220 -1.45 8.06 -39.75
CA GLN A 220 -2.71 7.33 -39.93
C GLN A 220 -3.49 7.25 -38.62
N LEU A 221 -2.81 7.03 -37.50
CA LEU A 221 -3.42 7.01 -36.18
C LEU A 221 -4.00 8.39 -35.81
N LEU A 222 -3.23 9.46 -36.03
CA LEU A 222 -3.67 10.84 -35.78
C LEU A 222 -4.91 11.17 -36.59
N ARG A 223 -4.91 10.91 -37.91
CA ARG A 223 -6.08 11.14 -38.76
C ARG A 223 -7.31 10.35 -38.31
N CYS A 224 -7.13 9.12 -37.82
CA CYS A 224 -8.23 8.30 -37.29
C CYS A 224 -8.88 8.94 -36.06
N VAL A 225 -8.07 9.51 -35.16
CA VAL A 225 -8.56 10.21 -33.97
C VAL A 225 -9.21 11.54 -34.34
N GLU A 226 -8.57 12.35 -35.18
CA GLU A 226 -9.08 13.65 -35.63
C GLU A 226 -10.44 13.57 -36.34
N GLN A 227 -10.74 12.47 -37.03
CA GLN A 227 -12.04 12.25 -37.68
C GLN A 227 -13.20 12.03 -36.71
N LYS A 228 -12.93 11.82 -35.42
CA LYS A 228 -13.92 11.48 -34.40
C LYS A 228 -14.08 12.54 -33.31
N LEU A 229 -13.15 13.50 -33.23
CA LEU A 229 -13.21 14.69 -32.38
C LEU A 229 -14.01 15.79 -33.07
#